data_AF-A0A6J1M033-F1
#
_entry.id   AF-A0A6J1M033-F1
#
_cell.length_a   1.000
_cell.length_b   1.000
_cell.length_c   1.000
_cell.angle_alpha   90.00
_cell.angle_beta   90.00
_cell.angle_gamma   90.00
#
_symmetry.space_group_name_H-M   'P 1'
#
loop_
_entity.id
_entity.type
_entity.pdbx_description
1 polymer ?
#
loop_
_entity_poly.entity_id
_entity_poly.type
_entity_poly.pdbx_seq_one_letter_code
_entity_poly.pdbx_strand_id
1 'polypeptide(L)'
;MLYKSLPLILLVAQCLLAAPAPPQSNDLTQKQLEQEAQNETINLLNALFRAQIAYFSGVREKLSPSTKRSSDIALYLTRLNAAIAEKDLDRKNTMWQNIFEEFNKTPLLLNKQEETGLSNSEYQALLTDKKLQEITKSFIRDVATYFVKMAQFSGNVIKIGIDEYISTFEDDKKKH
;
A
#
# COMPACT_ATOMS: atom_id res chain seq x y z
N MET A 1 17.55 12.94 4.43
CA MET A 1 18.08 11.71 3.80
C MET A 1 17.03 10.63 3.53
N LEU A 2 15.72 10.87 3.73
CA LEU A 2 14.64 9.87 3.50
C LEU A 2 14.17 9.73 2.03
N TYR A 3 14.61 10.59 1.11
CA TYR A 3 14.13 10.61 -0.28
C TYR A 3 14.76 9.54 -1.19
N LYS A 4 15.72 8.76 -0.71
CA LYS A 4 16.41 7.73 -1.51
C LYS A 4 15.79 6.33 -1.41
N SER A 5 14.88 6.08 -0.47
CA SER A 5 14.31 4.74 -0.21
C SER A 5 12.93 4.50 -0.83
N LEU A 6 12.18 5.55 -1.15
CA LEU A 6 10.90 5.47 -1.87
C LEU A 6 10.98 4.76 -3.23
N PRO A 7 11.98 5.01 -4.10
CA PRO A 7 12.08 4.30 -5.38
C PRO A 7 12.45 2.82 -5.21
N LEU A 8 13.09 2.45 -4.09
CA LEU A 8 13.47 1.06 -3.82
C LEU A 8 12.25 0.20 -3.44
N ILE A 9 11.31 0.76 -2.67
CA ILE A 9 10.07 0.08 -2.28
C ILE A 9 9.17 -0.16 -3.52
N LEU A 10 9.16 0.80 -4.45
CA LEU A 10 8.44 0.69 -5.73
C LEU A 10 9.07 -0.35 -6.67
N LEU A 11 10.40 -0.50 -6.68
CA LEU A 11 11.09 -1.51 -7.49
C LEU A 11 10.76 -2.95 -7.03
N VAL A 12 10.66 -3.17 -5.71
CA VAL A 12 10.32 -4.48 -5.14
C VAL A 12 8.88 -4.89 -5.49
N ALA A 13 7.95 -3.93 -5.55
CA ALA A 13 6.57 -4.19 -6.00
C ALA A 13 6.51 -4.62 -7.47
N GLN A 14 7.40 -4.09 -8.33
CA GLN A 14 7.47 -4.46 -9.75
C GLN A 14 8.10 -5.84 -9.96
N CYS A 15 9.06 -6.25 -9.13
CA CYS A 15 9.67 -7.59 -9.22
C CYS A 15 8.70 -8.72 -8.84
N LEU A 16 7.74 -8.47 -7.94
CA LEU A 16 6.76 -9.49 -7.52
C LEU A 16 5.69 -9.76 -8.59
N LEU A 17 5.42 -8.80 -9.48
CA LEU A 17 4.43 -8.95 -10.57
C LEU A 17 5.01 -9.63 -11.82
N ALA A 18 6.32 -9.81 -11.90
CA ALA A 18 7.03 -10.31 -13.09
C ALA A 18 7.59 -11.75 -12.93
N ALA A 19 7.29 -12.43 -11.82
CA ALA A 19 7.80 -13.78 -11.58
C ALA A 19 7.06 -14.81 -12.46
N PRO A 20 7.77 -15.66 -13.23
CA PRO A 20 7.15 -16.72 -14.00
C PRO A 20 6.52 -17.77 -13.06
N ALA A 21 5.33 -18.25 -13.42
CA ALA A 21 4.59 -19.22 -12.63
C ALA A 21 5.40 -20.53 -12.45
N PRO A 22 5.56 -21.04 -11.21
CA PRO A 22 6.19 -22.33 -10.97
C PRO A 22 5.28 -23.49 -11.43
N PRO A 23 5.86 -24.67 -11.73
CA PRO A 23 5.13 -25.83 -12.20
C PRO A 23 4.16 -26.35 -11.12
N GLN A 24 3.03 -26.88 -11.59
CA GLN A 24 1.84 -27.25 -10.80
C GLN A 24 2.17 -28.12 -9.58
N SER A 25 2.21 -27.48 -8.41
CA SER A 25 2.16 -28.11 -7.08
C SER A 25 0.72 -28.31 -6.64
N ASN A 26 0.47 -29.15 -5.62
CA ASN A 26 -0.87 -29.47 -5.10
C ASN A 26 -1.82 -28.26 -5.09
N ASP A 27 -2.78 -28.28 -6.03
CA ASP A 27 -3.57 -27.15 -6.51
C ASP A 27 -4.41 -26.45 -5.41
N LEU A 28 -4.62 -27.11 -4.26
CA LEU A 28 -5.35 -26.59 -3.11
C LEU A 28 -4.49 -25.72 -2.17
N THR A 29 -3.26 -26.13 -1.86
CA THR A 29 -2.39 -25.43 -0.91
C THR A 29 -1.82 -24.15 -1.54
N GLN A 30 -1.50 -24.21 -2.83
CA GLN A 30 -1.05 -23.04 -3.59
C GLN A 30 -2.18 -22.00 -3.75
N LYS A 31 -3.39 -22.42 -4.11
CA LYS A 31 -4.57 -21.52 -4.17
C LYS A 31 -4.89 -20.86 -2.83
N GLN A 32 -4.74 -21.59 -1.72
CA GLN A 32 -4.95 -21.02 -0.38
C GLN A 32 -3.92 -19.94 -0.06
N LEU A 33 -2.63 -20.17 -0.34
CA LEU A 33 -1.58 -19.17 -0.16
C LEU A 33 -1.79 -17.94 -1.06
N GLU A 34 -2.23 -18.15 -2.31
CA GLU A 34 -2.58 -17.05 -3.22
C GLU A 34 -3.75 -16.22 -2.69
N GLN A 35 -4.80 -16.86 -2.17
CA GLN A 35 -5.93 -16.18 -1.54
C GLN A 35 -5.53 -15.41 -0.28
N GLU A 36 -4.68 -15.97 0.57
CA GLU A 36 -4.15 -15.28 1.76
C GLU A 36 -3.32 -14.06 1.37
N ALA A 37 -2.45 -14.19 0.36
CA ALA A 37 -1.67 -13.06 -0.15
C ALA A 37 -2.55 -11.95 -0.74
N GLN A 38 -3.59 -12.32 -1.50
CA GLN A 38 -4.58 -11.36 -2.02
C GLN A 38 -5.31 -10.64 -0.89
N ASN A 39 -5.77 -11.37 0.14
CA ASN A 39 -6.45 -10.79 1.29
C ASN A 39 -5.56 -9.84 2.09
N GLU A 40 -4.30 -10.20 2.31
CA GLU A 40 -3.33 -9.31 2.96
C GLU A 40 -3.02 -8.06 2.12
N THR A 41 -3.00 -8.18 0.79
CA THR A 41 -2.88 -7.04 -0.12
C THR A 41 -4.08 -6.11 -0.01
N ILE A 42 -5.31 -6.65 0.02
CA ILE A 42 -6.54 -5.87 0.25
C ILE A 42 -6.48 -5.15 1.59
N ASN A 43 -6.06 -5.85 2.65
CA ASN A 43 -5.95 -5.29 3.98
C ASN A 43 -4.94 -4.15 4.03
N LEU A 44 -3.78 -4.31 3.37
CA LEU A 44 -2.82 -3.23 3.22
C LEU A 44 -3.45 -2.04 2.49
N LEU A 45 -4.01 -2.23 1.29
CA LEU A 45 -4.60 -1.14 0.50
C LEU A 45 -5.66 -0.36 1.31
N ASN A 46 -6.54 -1.08 2.03
CA ASN A 46 -7.53 -0.47 2.91
C ASN A 46 -6.88 0.31 4.07
N ALA A 47 -5.83 -0.22 4.69
CA ALA A 47 -5.07 0.48 5.73
C ALA A 47 -4.41 1.76 5.18
N LEU A 48 -3.80 1.69 3.99
CA LEU A 48 -3.20 2.84 3.31
C LEU A 48 -4.24 3.94 3.04
N PHE A 49 -5.43 3.58 2.56
CA PHE A 49 -6.50 4.54 2.33
C PHE A 49 -7.00 5.17 3.64
N ARG A 50 -7.22 4.37 4.69
CA ARG A 50 -7.65 4.88 6.00
C ARG A 50 -6.63 5.85 6.60
N ALA A 51 -5.34 5.52 6.51
CA ALA A 51 -4.27 6.39 7.02
C ALA A 51 -4.25 7.73 6.27
N GLN A 52 -4.36 7.71 4.94
CA GLN A 52 -4.41 8.93 4.13
C GLN A 52 -5.67 9.76 4.42
N ILE A 53 -6.84 9.10 4.55
CA ILE A 53 -8.09 9.77 4.94
C ILE A 53 -7.93 10.46 6.29
N ALA A 54 -7.41 9.76 7.30
CA ALA A 54 -7.22 10.31 8.63
C ALA A 54 -6.23 11.48 8.64
N TYR A 55 -5.12 11.35 7.90
CA TYR A 55 -4.11 12.39 7.77
C TYR A 55 -4.71 13.66 7.15
N PHE A 56 -5.30 13.55 5.96
CA PHE A 56 -5.79 14.71 5.23
C PHE A 56 -7.07 15.30 5.81
N SER A 57 -7.90 14.51 6.49
CA SER A 57 -9.01 15.04 7.29
C SER A 57 -8.49 15.94 8.42
N GLY A 58 -7.45 15.49 9.14
CA GLY A 58 -6.84 16.29 10.21
C GLY A 58 -6.14 17.55 9.71
N VAL A 59 -5.54 17.52 8.51
CA VAL A 59 -5.00 18.71 7.84
C VAL A 59 -6.14 19.69 7.49
N ARG A 60 -7.21 19.18 6.89
CA ARG A 60 -8.36 19.99 6.44
C ARG A 60 -9.09 20.65 7.60
N GLU A 61 -9.26 19.97 8.73
CA GLU A 61 -9.88 20.51 9.95
C GLU A 61 -9.15 21.76 10.49
N LYS A 62 -7.86 21.89 10.19
CA LYS A 62 -7.02 23.01 10.65
C LYS A 62 -6.89 24.13 9.62
N LEU A 63 -7.43 23.94 8.42
CA LEU A 63 -7.48 24.96 7.38
C LEU A 63 -8.83 25.66 7.41
N SER A 64 -8.86 26.94 7.02
CA SER A 64 -10.14 27.63 6.82
C SER A 64 -10.95 26.91 5.72
N PRO A 65 -12.25 26.63 5.93
CA PRO A 65 -13.09 25.96 4.95
C PRO A 65 -13.22 26.68 3.60
N SER A 66 -12.99 28.01 3.58
CA SER A 66 -13.05 28.82 2.35
C SER A 66 -11.79 28.75 1.51
N THR A 67 -10.73 28.11 2.01
CA THR A 67 -9.44 28.03 1.29
C THR A 67 -9.51 27.04 0.14
N LYS A 68 -8.82 27.36 -0.96
CA LYS A 68 -8.66 26.43 -2.09
C LYS A 68 -8.09 25.09 -1.62
N ARG A 69 -7.11 25.11 -0.71
CA ARG A 69 -6.51 23.88 -0.18
C ARG A 69 -7.50 22.99 0.57
N SER A 70 -8.41 23.57 1.34
CA SER A 70 -9.46 22.80 2.04
C SER A 70 -10.37 22.07 1.04
N SER A 71 -10.72 22.72 -0.07
CA SER A 71 -11.49 22.12 -1.17
C SER A 71 -10.71 21.05 -1.93
N ASP A 72 -9.44 21.30 -2.25
CA ASP A 72 -8.55 20.34 -2.91
C ASP A 72 -8.42 19.06 -2.07
N ILE A 73 -8.27 19.21 -0.74
CA ILE A 73 -8.24 18.07 0.19
C ILE A 73 -9.60 17.36 0.23
N ALA A 74 -10.73 18.08 0.24
CA ALA A 74 -12.05 17.46 0.24
C ALA A 74 -12.27 16.56 -0.99
N LEU A 75 -11.85 17.01 -2.17
CA LEU A 75 -11.90 16.22 -3.40
C LEU A 75 -11.03 14.96 -3.29
N TYR A 76 -9.82 15.10 -2.78
CA TYR A 76 -8.91 13.97 -2.57
C TYR A 76 -9.49 12.94 -1.58
N LEU A 77 -10.04 13.39 -0.46
CA LEU A 77 -10.72 12.52 0.51
C LEU A 77 -11.92 11.78 -0.12
N THR A 78 -12.66 12.42 -1.02
CA THR A 78 -13.79 11.79 -1.72
C THR A 78 -13.31 10.61 -2.57
N ARG A 79 -12.19 10.77 -3.29
CA ARG A 79 -11.59 9.70 -4.10
C ARG A 79 -11.09 8.54 -3.24
N LEU A 80 -10.43 8.83 -2.11
CA LEU A 80 -9.99 7.80 -1.15
C LEU A 80 -11.17 7.02 -0.55
N ASN A 81 -12.27 7.72 -0.21
CA ASN A 81 -13.48 7.08 0.31
C ASN A 81 -14.20 6.23 -0.76
N ALA A 82 -14.12 6.61 -2.04
CA ALA A 82 -14.62 5.75 -3.11
C ALA A 82 -13.75 4.49 -3.26
N ALA A 83 -12.42 4.64 -3.22
CA ALA A 83 -11.50 3.51 -3.38
C ALA A 83 -11.58 2.50 -2.23
N ILE A 84 -11.80 2.95 -0.99
CA ILE A 84 -11.97 2.03 0.14
C ILE A 84 -13.30 1.27 0.08
N ALA A 85 -14.36 1.88 -0.49
CA ALA A 85 -15.68 1.27 -0.63
C ALA A 85 -15.78 0.29 -1.81
N GLU A 86 -14.85 0.37 -2.77
CA GLU A 86 -14.77 -0.59 -3.89
C GLU A 86 -14.53 -2.02 -3.35
N LYS A 87 -15.26 -2.98 -3.92
CA LYS A 87 -15.21 -4.40 -3.53
C LYS A 87 -14.44 -5.23 -4.55
N ASP A 88 -14.41 -4.80 -5.80
CA ASP A 88 -13.66 -5.45 -6.86
C ASP A 88 -12.16 -5.14 -6.73
N LEU A 89 -11.33 -6.19 -6.68
CA LEU A 89 -9.90 -6.05 -6.41
C LEU A 89 -9.17 -5.33 -7.56
N ASP A 90 -9.47 -5.69 -8.80
CA ASP A 90 -8.80 -5.12 -9.97
C ASP A 90 -9.13 -3.64 -10.14
N ARG A 91 -10.41 -3.28 -9.92
CA ARG A 91 -10.84 -1.88 -9.87
C ARG A 91 -10.23 -1.15 -8.69
N LYS A 92 -10.19 -1.74 -7.49
CA LYS A 92 -9.55 -1.13 -6.32
C LYS A 92 -8.07 -0.87 -6.57
N ASN A 93 -7.37 -1.80 -7.19
CA ASN A 93 -5.96 -1.67 -7.55
C ASN A 93 -5.76 -0.55 -8.59
N THR A 94 -6.60 -0.50 -9.62
CA THR A 94 -6.59 0.57 -10.62
C THR A 94 -6.86 1.94 -9.97
N MET A 95 -7.85 2.04 -9.09
CA MET A 95 -8.14 3.26 -8.34
C MET A 95 -6.95 3.66 -7.45
N TRP A 96 -6.30 2.70 -6.79
CA TRP A 96 -5.10 2.95 -6.01
C TRP A 96 -3.98 3.54 -6.86
N GLN A 97 -3.68 2.92 -8.01
CA GLN A 97 -2.65 3.41 -8.94
C GLN A 97 -2.96 4.83 -9.42
N ASN A 98 -4.19 5.08 -9.88
CA ASN A 98 -4.63 6.39 -10.34
C ASN A 98 -4.51 7.46 -9.24
N ILE A 99 -5.00 7.16 -8.03
CA ILE A 99 -4.92 8.07 -6.89
C ILE A 99 -3.46 8.36 -6.53
N PHE A 100 -2.58 7.37 -6.58
CA PHE A 100 -1.16 7.52 -6.28
C PHE A 100 -0.44 8.38 -7.33
N GLU A 101 -0.67 8.13 -8.62
CA GLU A 101 -0.10 8.92 -9.71
C GLU A 101 -0.57 10.37 -9.68
N GLU A 102 -1.86 10.59 -9.41
CA GLU A 102 -2.43 11.92 -9.24
C GLU A 102 -1.84 12.60 -8.01
N PHE A 103 -1.72 11.90 -6.88
CA PHE A 103 -1.18 12.44 -5.63
C PHE A 103 0.20 13.08 -5.82
N ASN A 104 1.09 12.41 -6.56
CA ASN A 104 2.42 12.92 -6.89
C ASN A 104 2.41 14.23 -7.70
N LYS A 105 1.31 14.51 -8.39
CA LYS A 105 1.09 15.75 -9.16
C LYS A 105 0.33 16.80 -8.37
N THR A 106 -0.20 16.46 -7.18
CA THR A 106 -0.98 17.40 -6.39
C THR A 106 -0.11 18.37 -5.61
N PRO A 107 -0.57 19.62 -5.41
CA PRO A 107 0.11 20.56 -4.53
C PRO A 107 -0.17 20.29 -3.05
N LEU A 108 -0.85 19.20 -2.66
CA LEU A 108 -1.40 18.99 -1.31
C LEU A 108 -0.38 19.08 -0.17
N LEU A 109 0.91 18.81 -0.46
CA LEU A 109 2.00 18.92 0.51
C LEU A 109 2.82 20.21 0.37
N LEU A 110 2.58 20.99 -0.69
CA LEU A 110 3.30 22.22 -1.00
C LEU A 110 2.47 23.43 -0.58
N ASN A 111 3.08 24.38 0.12
CA ASN A 111 2.36 25.59 0.49
C ASN A 111 2.33 26.59 -0.67
N LYS A 112 1.15 27.14 -0.90
CA LYS A 112 0.93 28.40 -1.61
C LYS A 112 0.06 29.24 -0.69
N GLN A 113 0.59 30.35 -0.20
CA GLN A 113 -0.05 31.11 0.88
C GLN A 113 -1.43 31.64 0.47
N GLU A 114 -1.61 31.98 -0.81
CA GLU A 114 -2.89 32.36 -1.40
C GLU A 114 -3.92 31.22 -1.43
N GLU A 115 -3.47 29.95 -1.40
CA GLU A 115 -4.35 28.78 -1.41
C GLU A 115 -4.67 28.25 -0.01
N THR A 116 -3.81 28.53 0.98
CA THR A 116 -3.89 27.98 2.34
C THR A 116 -4.22 29.03 3.40
N GLY A 117 -3.93 30.30 3.13
CA GLY A 117 -3.98 31.39 4.12
C GLY A 117 -2.84 31.34 5.14
N LEU A 118 -1.85 30.45 4.96
CA LEU A 118 -0.79 30.18 5.92
C LEU A 118 0.59 30.45 5.31
N SER A 119 1.52 30.91 6.14
CA SER A 119 2.94 30.94 5.78
C SER A 119 3.50 29.52 5.59
N ASN A 120 4.65 29.40 4.92
CA ASN A 120 5.28 28.09 4.70
C ASN A 120 5.59 27.35 6.01
N SER A 121 6.05 28.07 7.04
CA SER A 121 6.35 27.47 8.34
C SER A 121 5.10 26.99 9.06
N GLU A 122 4.00 27.77 9.02
CA GLU A 122 2.72 27.37 9.61
C GLU A 122 2.13 26.16 8.88
N TYR A 123 2.17 26.14 7.56
CA TYR A 123 1.69 25.01 6.79
C TYR A 123 2.52 23.74 7.03
N GLN A 124 3.84 23.88 7.12
CA GLN A 124 4.72 22.74 7.43
C GLN A 124 4.50 22.22 8.85
N ALA A 125 4.29 23.10 9.84
CA ALA A 125 3.93 22.71 11.19
C ALA A 125 2.58 21.99 11.23
N LEU A 126 1.61 22.44 10.42
CA LEU A 126 0.32 21.78 10.27
C LEU A 126 0.47 20.37 9.70
N LEU A 127 1.27 20.18 8.64
CA LEU A 127 1.54 18.87 8.01
C LEU A 127 2.34 17.90 8.90
N THR A 128 3.06 18.42 9.89
CA THR A 128 3.94 17.65 10.78
C THR A 128 3.45 17.60 12.22
N ASP A 129 2.18 17.95 12.46
CA ASP A 129 1.59 17.88 13.79
C ASP A 129 1.71 16.48 14.40
N LYS A 130 1.81 16.40 15.73
CA LYS A 130 2.03 15.17 16.49
C LYS A 130 1.02 14.08 16.13
N LYS A 131 -0.26 14.42 15.96
CA LYS A 131 -1.31 13.47 15.54
C LYS A 131 -1.02 12.90 14.15
N LEU A 132 -0.54 13.73 13.23
CA LEU A 132 -0.18 13.31 11.88
C LEU A 132 1.09 12.46 11.87
N GLN A 133 2.08 12.76 12.71
CA GLN A 133 3.27 11.93 12.87
C GLN A 133 2.93 10.53 13.37
N GLU A 134 1.99 10.40 14.30
CA GLU A 134 1.52 9.08 14.76
C GLU A 134 0.78 8.30 13.65
N ILE A 135 -0.01 8.98 12.81
CA ILE A 135 -0.62 8.35 11.63
C ILE A 135 0.46 7.86 10.66
N THR A 136 1.49 8.66 10.40
CA THR A 136 2.64 8.25 9.56
C THR A 136 3.40 7.07 10.16
N LYS A 137 3.60 7.03 11.48
CA LYS A 137 4.25 5.88 12.15
C LYS A 137 3.42 4.61 12.03
N SER A 138 2.10 4.70 12.22
CA SER A 138 1.19 3.56 12.03
C SER A 138 1.25 3.06 10.59
N PHE A 139 1.23 3.97 9.62
CA PHE A 139 1.37 3.63 8.20
C PHE A 139 2.65 2.84 7.91
N ILE A 140 3.82 3.28 8.41
CA ILE A 140 5.09 2.57 8.20
C ILE A 140 5.05 1.18 8.85
N ARG A 141 4.44 1.06 10.04
CA ARG A 141 4.26 -0.23 10.72
C ARG A 141 3.40 -1.19 9.91
N ASP A 142 2.29 -0.72 9.36
CA ASP A 142 1.36 -1.55 8.58
C ASP A 142 2.03 -2.05 7.30
N VAL A 143 2.78 -1.18 6.61
CA VAL A 143 3.60 -1.56 5.45
C VAL A 143 4.68 -2.59 5.81
N ALA A 144 5.42 -2.38 6.91
CA ALA A 144 6.44 -3.32 7.35
C ALA A 144 5.85 -4.69 7.71
N THR A 145 4.69 -4.70 8.38
CA THR A 145 3.96 -5.92 8.73
C THR A 145 3.55 -6.70 7.50
N TYR A 146 3.02 -6.00 6.48
CA TYR A 146 2.69 -6.62 5.19
C TYR A 146 3.92 -7.28 4.54
N PHE A 147 5.05 -6.58 4.45
CA PHE A 147 6.26 -7.14 3.85
C PHE A 147 6.75 -8.39 4.57
N VAL A 148 6.67 -8.42 5.90
CA VAL A 148 7.00 -9.62 6.69
C VAL A 148 6.07 -10.78 6.34
N LYS A 149 4.76 -10.54 6.26
CA LYS A 149 3.78 -11.57 5.88
C LYS A 149 4.02 -12.09 4.47
N MET A 150 4.28 -11.20 3.51
CA MET A 150 4.59 -11.60 2.13
C MET A 150 5.87 -12.44 2.06
N ALA A 151 6.92 -12.07 2.80
CA ALA A 151 8.14 -12.86 2.87
C ALA A 151 7.90 -14.27 3.46
N GLN A 152 7.02 -14.37 4.47
CA GLN A 152 6.60 -15.66 5.03
C GLN A 152 5.83 -16.51 4.00
N PHE A 153 4.89 -15.92 3.27
CA PHE A 153 4.17 -16.63 2.20
C PHE A 153 5.11 -17.12 1.11
N SER A 154 6.03 -16.29 0.62
CA SER A 154 7.02 -16.69 -0.37
C SER A 154 7.91 -17.84 0.14
N GLY A 155 8.33 -17.80 1.41
CA GLY A 155 9.09 -18.88 2.03
C GLY A 155 8.31 -20.20 2.09
N ASN A 156 7.02 -20.14 2.41
CA ASN A 156 6.15 -21.32 2.46
C ASN A 156 5.94 -21.94 1.07
N VAL A 157 5.77 -21.12 0.02
CA VAL A 157 5.66 -21.61 -1.37
C VAL A 157 6.93 -22.36 -1.79
N ILE A 158 8.11 -21.80 -1.49
CA ILE A 158 9.39 -22.46 -1.80
C ILE A 158 9.50 -23.79 -1.05
N LYS A 159 9.14 -23.81 0.24
CA LYS A 159 9.18 -25.03 1.05
C LYS A 159 8.29 -26.13 0.46
N ILE A 160 7.05 -25.79 0.09
CA ILE A 160 6.13 -26.73 -0.56
C ILE A 160 6.73 -27.28 -1.85
N GLY A 161 7.31 -26.42 -2.70
CA GLY A 161 7.96 -26.86 -3.93
C GLY A 161 9.17 -27.79 -3.71
N ILE A 162 9.94 -27.55 -2.64
CA ILE A 162 11.07 -28.43 -2.26
C ILE A 162 10.55 -29.76 -1.71
N ASP A 163 9.57 -29.74 -0.80
CA ASP A 163 8.99 -30.93 -0.20
C ASP A 163 8.36 -31.84 -1.28
N GLU A 164 7.66 -31.24 -2.25
CA GLU A 164 7.15 -31.97 -3.41
C GLU A 164 8.26 -32.54 -4.28
N TYR A 165 9.27 -31.75 -4.67
CA TYR A 165 10.40 -32.24 -5.47
C TYR A 165 11.11 -33.43 -4.81
N ILE A 166 11.33 -33.37 -3.49
CA ILE A 166 11.92 -34.47 -2.71
C ILE A 166 11.01 -35.70 -2.75
N SER A 167 9.70 -35.54 -2.54
CA SER A 167 8.75 -36.65 -2.55
C SER A 167 8.69 -37.38 -3.89
N THR A 168 8.68 -36.65 -5.01
CA THR A 168 8.67 -37.23 -6.36
C THR A 168 9.97 -37.97 -6.66
N PHE A 169 11.10 -37.42 -6.21
CA PHE A 169 12.42 -38.01 -6.39
C PHE A 169 12.60 -39.31 -5.58
N GLU A 170 12.03 -39.38 -4.37
CA GLU A 170 12.03 -40.59 -3.54
C GLU A 170 11.12 -41.69 -4.09
N ASP A 171 9.97 -41.33 -4.67
CA ASP A 171 9.06 -42.29 -5.31
C ASP A 171 9.65 -42.89 -6.59
N ASP A 172 10.35 -42.09 -7.41
CA ASP A 172 11.04 -42.58 -8.60
C ASP A 172 12.20 -43.53 -8.26
N LYS A 173 12.91 -43.29 -7.15
CA LYS A 173 13.95 -44.19 -6.64
C LYS A 173 13.43 -45.53 -6.14
N LYS A 174 12.16 -45.64 -5.74
CA LYS A 174 11.56 -46.91 -5.29
C LYS A 174 11.03 -47.76 -6.44
N LYS A 175 10.91 -47.20 -7.64
CA LYS A 175 10.41 -47.88 -8.85
C LYS A 175 11.51 -48.48 -9.73
N HIS A 176 12.78 -48.25 -9.39
CA HIS A 176 13.97 -48.80 -10.05
C HIS A 176 14.87 -49.51 -9.04
#